data_AF-A0A0V9UMV4-F1
#
_entry.id   AF-A0A0V9UMV4-F1
#
_cell.length_a   1.000
_cell.length_b   1.000
_cell.length_c   1.000
_cell.angle_alpha   90.00
_cell.angle_beta   90.00
_cell.angle_gamma   90.00
#
_symmetry.space_group_name_H-M   'P 1'
#
loop_
_entity.id
_entity.type
_entity.pdbx_description
1 polymer ?
#
loop_
_entity_poly.entity_id
_entity_poly.type
_entity_poly.pdbx_seq_one_letter_code
_entity_poly.pdbx_strand_id
1 'polypeptide(L)'
;MTVKSAVVRVASVVFLATAAYAAVPGALAHSAAPTTEDAAAAATVTALVADDAERALSSLPADFTAVMGYAPIVEQWTDGTTVLADPEGDCSTPVPLPAAFESACRVHDLGYDLLRYAHTTGGELGTDARRDLDGLFARHLDTVCRSEPDIASCTPVAGISSAAVEFNSWRQGHRTPVAESPWALAVAAGSVALGFTARKVRQ
;
A
#
# COMPACT_ATOMS: atom_id res chain seq x y z
N MET A 1 24.05 23.91 -29.58
CA MET A 1 22.72 23.57 -29.01
C MET A 1 22.65 24.21 -27.63
N THR A 2 21.67 25.10 -27.40
CA THR A 2 21.57 25.87 -26.16
C THR A 2 20.97 25.01 -25.04
N VAL A 3 21.48 25.16 -23.82
CA VAL A 3 21.06 24.45 -22.59
C VAL A 3 19.53 24.44 -22.40
N LYS A 4 18.83 25.48 -22.88
CA LYS A 4 17.37 25.59 -22.88
C LYS A 4 16.66 24.46 -23.67
N SER A 5 17.20 24.02 -24.80
CA SER A 5 16.61 22.95 -25.61
C SER A 5 16.80 21.56 -25.01
N ALA A 6 17.84 21.34 -24.21
CA ALA A 6 18.04 20.09 -23.47
C ALA A 6 17.10 19.99 -22.27
N VAL A 7 16.90 21.08 -21.53
CA VAL A 7 15.99 21.15 -20.37
C VAL A 7 14.52 20.91 -20.78
N VAL A 8 14.09 21.49 -21.90
CA VAL A 8 12.72 21.27 -22.43
C VAL A 8 12.52 19.82 -22.84
N ARG A 9 13.51 19.19 -23.49
CA ARG A 9 13.41 17.79 -23.94
C ARG A 9 13.39 16.80 -22.77
N VAL A 10 14.19 17.03 -21.72
CA VAL A 10 14.19 16.19 -20.51
C VAL A 10 12.87 16.33 -19.76
N ALA A 11 12.33 17.55 -19.61
CA ALA A 11 11.04 17.77 -18.97
C ALA A 11 9.88 17.09 -19.72
N SER A 12 9.91 17.09 -21.06
CA SER A 12 8.90 16.41 -21.89
C SER A 12 8.98 14.88 -21.77
N VAL A 13 10.17 14.30 -21.70
CA VAL A 13 10.34 12.84 -21.52
C VAL A 13 9.91 12.39 -20.12
N VAL A 14 10.22 13.17 -19.08
CA VAL A 14 9.77 12.92 -17.71
C VAL A 14 8.25 12.97 -17.59
N PHE A 15 7.61 14.00 -18.19
CA PHE A 15 6.16 14.14 -18.16
C PHE A 15 5.45 13.04 -18.97
N LEU A 16 6.04 12.59 -20.08
CA LEU A 16 5.52 11.47 -20.87
C LEU A 16 5.70 10.12 -20.16
N ALA A 17 6.76 9.93 -19.39
CA ALA A 17 7.01 8.69 -18.63
C ALA A 17 6.10 8.57 -17.40
N THR A 18 5.88 9.65 -16.64
CA THR A 18 4.88 9.66 -15.55
C THR A 18 3.46 9.54 -16.09
N ALA A 19 3.13 10.22 -17.20
CA ALA A 19 1.84 10.07 -17.85
C ALA A 19 1.63 8.64 -18.37
N ALA A 20 2.66 8.00 -18.93
CA ALA A 20 2.60 6.61 -19.36
C ALA A 20 2.44 5.65 -18.16
N TYR A 21 3.17 5.84 -17.06
CA TYR A 21 3.02 4.99 -15.86
C TYR A 21 1.63 5.13 -15.22
N ALA A 22 1.09 6.35 -15.18
CA ALA A 22 -0.27 6.61 -14.73
C ALA A 22 -1.35 6.08 -15.70
N ALA A 23 -1.02 5.97 -16.99
CA ALA A 23 -1.95 5.56 -18.05
C ALA A 23 -1.88 4.08 -18.44
N VAL A 24 -0.96 3.29 -17.87
CA VAL A 24 -0.99 1.82 -18.00
C VAL A 24 -1.85 1.29 -16.85
N PRO A 25 -3.14 1.00 -17.08
CA PRO A 25 -3.87 0.18 -16.12
C PRO A 25 -3.10 -1.14 -15.99
N GLY A 26 -2.73 -1.52 -14.77
CA GLY A 26 -2.17 -2.84 -14.47
C GLY A 26 -3.17 -3.98 -14.69
N ALA A 27 -4.28 -3.71 -15.37
CA ALA A 27 -5.38 -4.60 -15.64
C ALA A 27 -5.09 -5.56 -16.80
N LEU A 28 -4.06 -6.39 -16.67
CA LEU A 28 -3.89 -7.52 -17.58
C LEU A 28 -4.73 -8.71 -17.07
N ALA A 29 -5.68 -9.13 -17.92
CA ALA A 29 -6.55 -10.30 -17.82
C ALA A 29 -7.45 -10.37 -16.55
N HIS A 30 -8.59 -9.68 -16.61
CA HIS A 30 -9.64 -9.80 -15.59
C HIS A 30 -10.66 -10.88 -15.97
N SER A 31 -10.80 -11.87 -15.08
CA SER A 31 -11.97 -12.76 -15.04
C SER A 31 -13.21 -11.98 -14.55
N ALA A 32 -14.40 -12.43 -14.91
CA ALA A 32 -15.64 -11.88 -14.35
C ALA A 32 -15.61 -11.95 -12.82
N ALA A 33 -16.17 -10.93 -12.14
CA ALA A 33 -16.25 -10.92 -10.68
C ALA A 33 -16.89 -12.24 -10.19
N PRO A 34 -16.34 -12.87 -9.14
CA PRO A 34 -16.88 -14.11 -8.62
C PRO A 34 -18.33 -13.91 -8.19
N THR A 35 -19.13 -14.98 -8.27
CA THR A 35 -20.56 -14.95 -7.93
C THR A 35 -20.81 -14.74 -6.43
N THR A 36 -19.79 -14.95 -5.59
CA THR A 36 -19.85 -14.77 -4.13
C THR A 36 -18.44 -14.49 -3.59
N GLU A 37 -18.31 -13.50 -2.72
CA GLU A 37 -17.06 -13.17 -2.03
C GLU A 37 -16.72 -14.22 -0.96
N ASP A 38 -15.43 -14.36 -0.62
CA ASP A 38 -14.99 -15.15 0.52
C ASP A 38 -15.45 -14.50 1.84
N ALA A 39 -16.44 -15.12 2.49
CA ALA A 39 -17.07 -14.56 3.67
C ALA A 39 -16.12 -14.46 4.88
N ALA A 40 -15.16 -15.38 5.02
CA ALA A 40 -14.21 -15.35 6.13
C ALA A 40 -13.17 -14.24 5.92
N ALA A 41 -12.65 -14.10 4.69
CA ALA A 41 -11.76 -13.00 4.34
C ALA A 41 -12.47 -11.64 4.50
N ALA A 42 -13.71 -11.50 4.03
CA ALA A 42 -14.51 -10.28 4.19
C ALA A 42 -14.75 -9.92 5.66
N ALA A 43 -15.09 -10.92 6.50
CA ALA A 43 -15.28 -10.72 7.93
C ALA A 43 -13.97 -10.32 8.64
N THR A 44 -12.84 -10.92 8.24
CA THR A 44 -11.51 -10.57 8.75
C THR A 44 -11.14 -9.13 8.39
N VAL A 45 -11.31 -8.73 7.13
CA VAL A 45 -11.08 -7.34 6.68
C VAL A 45 -11.96 -6.36 7.45
N THR A 46 -13.24 -6.67 7.60
CA THR A 46 -14.17 -5.83 8.36
C THR A 46 -13.69 -5.62 9.81
N ALA A 47 -13.20 -6.68 10.46
CA ALA A 47 -12.68 -6.62 11.81
C ALA A 47 -11.35 -5.86 11.91
N LEU A 48 -10.44 -6.03 10.95
CA LEU A 48 -9.19 -5.25 10.85
C LEU A 48 -9.51 -3.76 10.74
N VAL A 49 -10.42 -3.38 9.85
CA VAL A 49 -10.82 -1.98 9.62
C VAL A 49 -11.45 -1.37 10.88
N ALA A 50 -12.10 -2.19 11.70
CA ALA A 50 -12.68 -1.79 12.98
C ALA A 50 -11.67 -1.78 14.15
N ASP A 51 -10.39 -2.05 13.91
CA ASP A 51 -9.35 -2.18 14.94
C ASP A 51 -9.68 -3.25 16.01
N ASP A 52 -10.35 -4.34 15.59
CA ASP A 52 -10.74 -5.47 16.46
C ASP A 52 -9.90 -6.71 16.12
N ALA A 53 -8.68 -6.77 16.69
CA ALA A 53 -7.73 -7.85 16.43
C ALA A 53 -8.22 -9.23 16.87
N GLU A 54 -8.99 -9.32 17.96
CA GLU A 54 -9.55 -10.60 18.43
C GLU A 54 -10.60 -11.11 17.44
N ARG A 55 -11.50 -10.23 16.98
CA ARG A 55 -12.49 -10.58 15.98
C ARG A 55 -11.86 -10.90 14.63
N ALA A 56 -10.82 -10.17 14.23
CA ALA A 56 -10.07 -10.45 13.01
C ALA A 56 -9.45 -11.85 13.09
N LEU A 57 -8.76 -12.18 14.18
CA LEU A 57 -8.14 -13.48 14.38
C LEU A 57 -9.18 -14.62 14.38
N SER A 58 -10.31 -14.43 15.05
CA SER A 58 -11.39 -15.44 15.09
C SER A 58 -12.14 -15.60 13.77
N SER A 59 -12.07 -14.61 12.87
CA SER A 59 -12.70 -14.62 11.54
C SER A 59 -11.76 -15.09 10.44
N LEU A 60 -10.47 -15.27 10.75
CA LEU A 60 -9.44 -15.65 9.79
C LEU A 60 -9.82 -16.93 9.05
N PRO A 61 -9.66 -17.00 7.71
CA PRO A 61 -9.91 -18.23 6.97
C PRO A 61 -9.10 -19.41 7.54
N ALA A 62 -9.75 -20.56 7.73
CA ALA A 62 -9.16 -21.68 8.46
C ALA A 62 -7.91 -22.28 7.79
N ASP A 63 -7.80 -22.13 6.47
CA ASP A 63 -6.68 -22.55 5.63
C ASP A 63 -5.76 -21.38 5.23
N PHE A 64 -5.96 -20.17 5.78
CA PHE A 64 -5.12 -18.99 5.49
C PHE A 64 -3.64 -19.31 5.63
N THR A 65 -3.23 -19.94 6.73
CA THR A 65 -1.81 -20.31 6.96
C THR A 65 -1.29 -21.32 5.96
N ALA A 66 -2.13 -22.24 5.49
CA ALA A 66 -1.73 -23.22 4.49
C ALA A 66 -1.57 -22.57 3.09
N VAL A 67 -2.41 -21.58 2.78
CA VAL A 67 -2.41 -20.87 1.48
C VAL A 67 -1.32 -19.78 1.43
N MET A 68 -1.20 -18.98 2.49
CA MET A 68 -0.28 -17.83 2.56
C MET A 68 1.10 -18.19 3.10
N GLY A 69 1.24 -19.32 3.80
CA GLY A 69 2.52 -19.83 4.29
C GLY A 69 2.97 -19.30 5.66
N TYR A 70 2.17 -18.43 6.30
CA TYR A 70 2.44 -17.91 7.64
C TYR A 70 1.18 -17.81 8.49
N ALA A 71 1.34 -17.68 9.80
CA ALA A 71 0.25 -17.38 10.73
C ALA A 71 0.34 -15.91 11.17
N PRO A 72 -0.74 -15.11 11.05
CA PRO A 72 -0.75 -13.76 11.57
C PRO A 72 -0.46 -13.71 13.07
N ILE A 73 0.17 -12.63 13.51
CA ILE A 73 0.52 -12.41 14.92
C ILE A 73 -0.29 -11.27 15.52
N VAL A 74 -0.53 -11.35 16.82
CA VAL A 74 -1.11 -10.24 17.59
C VAL A 74 0.02 -9.38 18.13
N GLU A 75 -0.03 -8.09 17.82
CA GLU A 75 0.91 -7.09 18.31
C GLU A 75 0.20 -6.09 19.20
N GLN A 76 0.93 -5.53 20.17
CA GLN A 76 0.46 -4.44 21.01
C GLN A 76 1.30 -3.21 20.76
N TRP A 77 0.64 -2.11 20.42
CA TRP A 77 1.27 -0.81 20.24
C TRP A 77 1.48 -0.09 21.55
N THR A 78 2.36 0.92 21.52
CA THR A 78 2.72 1.74 22.69
C THR A 78 1.53 2.45 23.32
N ASP A 79 0.51 2.80 22.52
CA ASP A 79 -0.73 3.42 22.99
C ASP A 79 -1.76 2.42 23.56
N GLY A 80 -1.42 1.13 23.60
CA GLY A 80 -2.26 0.05 24.09
C GLY A 80 -3.14 -0.60 23.00
N THR A 81 -3.16 -0.06 21.78
CA THR A 81 -3.88 -0.65 20.65
C THR A 81 -3.35 -2.07 20.38
N THR A 82 -4.26 -3.03 20.19
CA THR A 82 -3.91 -4.39 19.81
C THR A 82 -4.29 -4.61 18.36
N VAL A 83 -3.34 -5.06 17.55
CA VAL A 83 -3.53 -5.27 16.10
C VAL A 83 -3.19 -6.70 15.71
N LEU A 84 -3.79 -7.18 14.62
CA LEU A 84 -3.40 -8.42 13.95
C LEU A 84 -2.54 -8.05 12.75
N ALA A 85 -1.39 -8.70 12.59
CA ALA A 85 -0.35 -8.28 11.66
C ALA A 85 0.30 -9.48 10.95
N ASP A 86 0.85 -9.24 9.76
CA ASP A 86 1.75 -10.17 9.08
C ASP A 86 3.12 -10.12 9.76
N PRO A 87 3.63 -11.21 10.39
CA PRO A 87 4.92 -11.21 11.06
C PRO A 87 6.11 -10.95 10.13
N GLU A 88 5.95 -11.16 8.83
CA GLU A 88 6.99 -11.02 7.81
C GLU A 88 6.85 -9.72 7.00
N GLY A 89 5.76 -8.97 7.22
CA GLY A 89 5.46 -7.73 6.50
C GLY A 89 6.48 -6.62 6.78
N ASP A 90 6.61 -5.70 5.82
CA ASP A 90 7.53 -4.59 5.92
C ASP A 90 7.02 -3.33 5.23
N CYS A 91 7.62 -2.19 5.57
CA CYS A 91 7.37 -0.98 4.79
C CYS A 91 8.14 -1.07 3.47
N SER A 92 7.55 -1.73 2.48
CA SER A 92 8.09 -1.94 1.13
C SER A 92 8.17 -0.63 0.31
N THR A 93 9.01 0.31 0.75
CA THR A 93 9.25 1.60 0.09
C THR A 93 10.71 1.77 -0.34
N PRO A 94 10.99 2.44 -1.48
CA PRO A 94 12.38 2.66 -1.95
C PRO A 94 13.22 3.54 -1.01
N VAL A 95 12.56 4.30 -0.13
CA VAL A 95 13.18 5.14 0.88
C VAL A 95 12.82 4.58 2.26
N PRO A 96 13.77 4.53 3.21
CA PRO A 96 13.46 4.09 4.57
C PRO A 96 12.37 4.95 5.20
N LEU A 97 11.33 4.31 5.73
CA LEU A 97 10.34 4.96 6.59
C LEU A 97 10.79 4.93 8.06
N PRO A 98 10.21 5.78 8.93
CA PRO A 98 10.40 5.67 10.37
C PRO A 98 10.09 4.25 10.85
N ALA A 99 10.98 3.66 11.67
CA ALA A 99 10.78 2.31 12.21
C ALA A 99 9.46 2.17 13.00
N ALA A 100 8.97 3.26 13.59
CA ALA A 100 7.67 3.30 14.26
C ALA A 100 6.48 2.97 13.32
N PHE A 101 6.65 3.07 11.99
CA PHE A 101 5.62 2.69 11.02
C PHE A 101 5.60 1.19 10.71
N GLU A 102 6.61 0.41 11.10
CA GLU A 102 6.74 -0.99 10.72
C GLU A 102 5.50 -1.82 11.09
N SER A 103 4.95 -1.63 12.30
CA SER A 103 3.75 -2.36 12.71
C SER A 103 2.53 -1.98 11.88
N ALA A 104 2.35 -0.70 11.54
CA ALA A 104 1.28 -0.26 10.65
C ALA A 104 1.43 -0.86 9.23
N CYS A 105 2.65 -0.98 8.73
CA CYS A 105 2.93 -1.65 7.45
C CYS A 105 2.59 -3.15 7.51
N ARG A 106 2.95 -3.86 8.59
CA ARG A 106 2.59 -5.28 8.78
C ARG A 106 1.08 -5.52 8.83
N VAL A 107 0.31 -4.60 9.42
CA VAL A 107 -1.17 -4.70 9.39
C VAL A 107 -1.71 -4.47 7.97
N HIS A 108 -1.17 -3.49 7.26
CA HIS A 108 -1.54 -3.22 5.87
C HIS A 108 -1.24 -4.41 4.95
N ASP A 109 -0.08 -5.04 5.11
CA ASP A 109 0.34 -6.21 4.32
C ASP A 109 -0.58 -7.41 4.59
N LEU A 110 -0.94 -7.67 5.86
CA LEU A 110 -1.95 -8.69 6.18
C LEU A 110 -3.29 -8.41 5.48
N GLY A 111 -3.74 -7.16 5.48
CA GLY A 111 -4.95 -6.75 4.76
C GLY A 111 -4.86 -7.08 3.27
N TYR A 112 -3.74 -6.76 2.64
CA TYR A 112 -3.49 -7.04 1.22
C TYR A 112 -3.39 -8.54 0.94
N ASP A 113 -2.84 -9.30 1.87
CA ASP A 113 -2.78 -10.75 1.80
C ASP A 113 -4.14 -11.42 1.91
N LEU A 114 -5.07 -10.87 2.68
CA LEU A 114 -6.47 -11.31 2.66
C LEU A 114 -7.13 -11.09 1.29
N LEU A 115 -6.83 -9.98 0.61
CA LEU A 115 -7.30 -9.74 -0.76
C LEU A 115 -6.71 -10.74 -1.76
N ARG A 116 -5.43 -11.10 -1.60
CA ARG A 116 -4.73 -12.08 -2.44
C ARG A 116 -5.21 -13.49 -2.18
N TYR A 117 -5.38 -13.86 -0.91
CA TYR A 117 -5.97 -15.11 -0.47
C TYR A 117 -7.34 -15.29 -1.14
N ALA A 118 -8.26 -14.33 -0.95
CA ALA A 118 -9.62 -14.39 -1.48
C ALA A 118 -9.63 -14.52 -3.00
N HIS A 119 -8.78 -13.78 -3.71
CA HIS A 119 -8.64 -13.91 -5.16
C HIS A 119 -8.13 -15.31 -5.57
N THR A 120 -7.11 -15.82 -4.89
CA THR A 120 -6.49 -17.13 -5.21
C THR A 120 -7.42 -18.29 -4.93
N THR A 121 -8.27 -18.19 -3.91
CA THR A 121 -9.27 -19.21 -3.55
C THR A 121 -10.59 -19.06 -4.32
N GLY A 122 -10.72 -18.06 -5.19
CA GLY A 122 -11.86 -17.85 -6.08
C GLY A 122 -13.02 -17.05 -5.47
N GLY A 123 -12.83 -16.44 -4.30
CA GLY A 123 -13.78 -15.55 -3.62
C GLY A 123 -13.31 -14.09 -3.54
N GLU A 124 -12.71 -13.54 -4.61
CA GLU A 124 -12.23 -12.15 -4.69
C GLU A 124 -13.21 -11.15 -4.06
N LEU A 125 -12.69 -10.32 -3.16
CA LEU A 125 -13.48 -9.29 -2.48
C LEU A 125 -13.71 -8.08 -3.39
N GLY A 126 -14.80 -7.35 -3.15
CA GLY A 126 -15.13 -6.11 -3.83
C GLY A 126 -14.10 -5.00 -3.60
N THR A 127 -14.15 -3.98 -4.46
CA THR A 127 -13.18 -2.88 -4.47
C THR A 127 -13.22 -1.99 -3.22
N ASP A 128 -14.26 -2.10 -2.40
CA ASP A 128 -14.35 -1.34 -1.15
C ASP A 128 -13.44 -1.93 -0.07
N ALA A 129 -13.20 -3.24 -0.08
CA ALA A 129 -12.29 -3.89 0.86
C ALA A 129 -10.87 -3.29 0.80
N ARG A 130 -10.33 -3.07 -0.41
CA ARG A 130 -9.03 -2.42 -0.57
C ARG A 130 -9.03 -0.95 -0.13
N ARG A 131 -10.10 -0.21 -0.42
CA ARG A 131 -10.22 1.20 0.02
C ARG A 131 -10.24 1.31 1.54
N ASP A 132 -10.98 0.41 2.19
CA ASP A 132 -11.09 0.41 3.64
C ASP A 132 -9.75 0.06 4.31
N LEU A 133 -8.98 -0.87 3.72
CA LEU A 133 -7.63 -1.22 4.15
C LEU A 133 -6.61 -0.09 3.92
N ASP A 134 -6.66 0.58 2.77
CA ASP A 134 -5.81 1.76 2.51
C ASP A 134 -6.14 2.90 3.48
N GLY A 135 -7.44 3.06 3.80
CA GLY A 135 -7.92 4.00 4.82
C GLY A 135 -7.49 3.62 6.24
N LEU A 136 -7.47 2.32 6.58
CA LEU A 136 -6.94 1.82 7.85
C LEU A 136 -5.46 2.15 7.98
N PHE A 137 -4.66 1.87 6.95
CA PHE A 137 -3.24 2.21 6.91
C PHE A 137 -2.99 3.71 7.15
N ALA A 138 -3.75 4.59 6.49
CA ALA A 138 -3.64 6.02 6.71
C ALA A 138 -3.95 6.43 8.17
N ARG A 139 -4.97 5.84 8.80
CA ARG A 139 -5.31 6.10 10.22
C ARG A 139 -4.25 5.57 11.18
N HIS A 140 -3.65 4.42 10.86
CA HIS A 140 -2.59 3.80 11.64
C HIS A 140 -1.32 4.65 11.63
N LEU A 141 -0.89 5.14 10.46
CA LEU A 141 0.24 6.07 10.36
C LEU A 141 -0.01 7.37 11.14
N ASP A 142 -1.22 7.93 11.07
CA ASP A 142 -1.59 9.11 11.86
C ASP A 142 -1.54 8.83 13.37
N THR A 143 -2.01 7.67 13.80
CA THR A 143 -1.98 7.24 15.20
C THR A 143 -0.55 7.13 15.71
N VAL A 144 0.35 6.52 14.94
CA VAL A 144 1.78 6.49 15.26
C VAL A 144 2.31 7.92 15.44
N CYS A 145 2.06 8.82 14.49
CA CYS A 145 2.53 10.20 14.57
C CYS A 145 1.98 10.98 15.76
N ARG A 146 0.75 10.68 16.21
CA ARG A 146 0.19 11.27 17.43
C ARG A 146 0.81 10.69 18.70
N SER A 147 1.14 9.40 18.69
CA SER A 147 1.74 8.71 19.84
C SER A 147 3.24 8.99 20.00
N GLU A 148 3.94 9.30 18.91
CA GLU A 148 5.39 9.55 18.86
C GLU A 148 5.70 10.94 18.27
N PRO A 149 5.43 12.04 19.00
CA PRO A 149 5.56 13.40 18.48
C PRO A 149 7.00 13.82 18.17
N ASP A 150 8.00 13.08 18.67
CA ASP A 150 9.42 13.37 18.46
C ASP A 150 9.95 12.87 17.11
N ILE A 151 9.16 12.08 16.36
CA ILE A 151 9.54 11.66 15.00
C ILE A 151 9.49 12.88 14.07
N ALA A 152 10.66 13.37 13.68
CA ALA A 152 10.78 14.49 12.76
C ALA A 152 10.04 14.22 11.44
N SER A 153 9.17 15.15 11.04
CA SER A 153 8.38 15.07 9.80
C SER A 153 7.43 13.88 9.70
N CYS A 154 6.99 13.30 10.84
CA CYS A 154 6.11 12.14 10.84
C CYS A 154 4.85 12.36 10.00
N THR A 155 4.04 13.38 10.30
CA THR A 155 2.77 13.63 9.58
C THR A 155 2.96 13.86 8.07
N PRO A 156 3.93 14.66 7.61
CA PRO A 156 4.24 14.73 6.17
C PRO A 156 4.60 13.37 5.54
N VAL A 157 5.45 12.57 6.20
CA VAL A 157 5.88 11.27 5.67
C VAL A 157 4.72 10.28 5.65
N ALA A 158 3.88 10.27 6.69
CA ALA A 158 2.66 9.48 6.76
C ALA A 158 1.71 9.81 5.60
N GLY A 159 1.46 11.10 5.37
CA GLY A 159 0.59 11.57 4.28
C GLY A 159 1.11 11.23 2.88
N ILE A 160 2.43 11.29 2.66
CA ILE A 160 3.03 10.87 1.38
C ILE A 160 2.89 9.36 1.19
N SER A 161 3.12 8.58 2.25
CA SER A 161 3.08 7.12 2.20
C SER A 161 1.66 6.61 1.88
N SER A 162 0.64 7.11 2.59
CA SER A 162 -0.75 6.74 2.32
C SER A 162 -1.24 7.22 0.95
N ALA A 163 -0.83 8.42 0.50
CA ALA A 163 -1.18 8.90 -0.83
C ALA A 163 -0.54 8.06 -1.95
N ALA A 164 0.68 7.55 -1.75
CA ALA A 164 1.32 6.66 -2.71
C ALA A 164 0.60 5.31 -2.83
N VAL A 165 0.17 4.73 -1.71
CA VAL A 165 -0.63 3.50 -1.68
C VAL A 165 -1.98 3.73 -2.37
N GLU A 166 -2.73 4.77 -2.00
CA GLU A 166 -4.03 5.07 -2.61
C GLU A 166 -3.92 5.32 -4.11
N PHE A 167 -2.88 6.02 -4.56
CA PHE A 167 -2.64 6.22 -6.00
C PHE A 167 -2.35 4.89 -6.72
N ASN A 168 -1.57 4.00 -6.09
CA ASN A 168 -1.31 2.67 -6.62
C ASN A 168 -2.60 1.84 -6.72
N SER A 169 -3.42 1.87 -5.67
CA SER A 169 -4.72 1.21 -5.62
C SER A 169 -5.66 1.72 -6.69
N TRP A 170 -5.79 3.04 -6.84
CA TRP A 170 -6.58 3.66 -7.91
C TRP A 170 -6.14 3.19 -9.30
N ARG A 171 -4.83 3.17 -9.58
CA ARG A 171 -4.31 2.70 -10.88
C ARG A 171 -4.61 1.21 -11.12
N GLN A 172 -4.67 0.42 -10.06
CA GLN A 172 -5.06 -0.99 -10.09
C GLN A 172 -6.57 -1.21 -9.94
N GLY A 173 -7.39 -0.15 -10.01
CA GLY A 173 -8.85 -0.23 -9.94
C GLY A 173 -9.40 -0.66 -8.58
N HIS A 174 -8.62 -0.47 -7.51
CA HIS A 174 -8.91 -0.89 -6.13
C HIS A 174 -9.20 -2.39 -5.97
N ARG A 175 -8.72 -3.24 -6.88
CA ARG A 175 -8.83 -4.71 -6.80
C ARG A 175 -7.64 -5.33 -6.09
N THR A 176 -7.58 -6.66 -6.04
CA THR A 176 -6.46 -7.40 -5.45
C THR A 176 -5.10 -6.84 -5.92
N PRO A 177 -4.20 -6.50 -4.98
CA PRO A 177 -2.91 -5.88 -5.30
C PRO A 177 -2.00 -6.84 -6.05
N VAL A 178 -1.63 -6.45 -7.27
CA VAL A 178 -0.69 -7.19 -8.12
C VAL A 178 0.74 -6.77 -7.79
N ALA A 179 1.63 -7.74 -7.67
CA ALA A 179 3.06 -7.48 -7.50
C ALA A 179 3.59 -6.72 -8.72
N GLU A 180 4.11 -5.52 -8.48
CA GLU A 180 4.74 -4.74 -9.53
C GLU A 180 6.24 -4.94 -9.51
N SER A 181 6.83 -4.98 -10.68
CA SER A 181 8.28 -5.15 -10.73
C SER A 181 8.97 -3.92 -10.12
N PRO A 182 10.04 -4.11 -9.32
CA PRO A 182 10.80 -2.99 -8.76
C PRO A 182 11.32 -2.03 -9.83
N TRP A 183 11.53 -2.53 -11.06
CA TRP A 183 11.94 -1.71 -12.21
C TRP A 183 10.84 -0.77 -12.70
N ALA A 184 9.58 -1.18 -12.62
CA ALA A 184 8.43 -0.35 -12.98
C ALA A 184 8.32 0.83 -11.99
N LEU A 185 8.43 0.55 -10.70
CA LEU A 185 8.44 1.57 -9.63
C LEU A 185 9.66 2.50 -9.71
N ALA A 186 10.85 1.98 -10.01
CA ALA A 186 12.07 2.77 -10.17
C ALA A 186 12.01 3.73 -11.37
N VAL A 187 11.40 3.32 -12.49
CA VAL A 187 11.16 4.20 -13.64
C VAL A 187 10.22 5.34 -13.25
N ALA A 188 9.17 5.07 -12.46
CA ALA A 188 8.25 6.09 -11.98
C ALA A 188 8.93 7.07 -10.99
N ALA A 189 9.71 6.56 -10.03
CA ALA A 189 10.39 7.38 -9.01
C ALA A 189 11.56 8.22 -9.56
N GLY A 190 12.32 7.68 -10.53
CA GLY A 190 13.41 8.39 -11.19
C GLY A 190 12.96 9.67 -11.91
N SER A 191 11.71 9.72 -12.36
CA SER A 191 11.09 10.90 -12.99
C SER A 191 10.93 12.10 -12.03
N VAL A 192 10.74 11.85 -10.73
CA VAL A 192 10.46 12.91 -9.74
C VAL A 192 11.76 13.58 -9.26
N ALA A 193 12.83 12.81 -9.06
CA ALA A 193 14.12 13.33 -8.58
C ALA A 193 14.81 14.28 -9.57
N LEU A 194 14.71 14.00 -10.89
CA LEU A 194 15.28 14.84 -11.94
C LEU A 194 14.59 16.22 -12.07
N GLY A 195 13.32 16.31 -11.68
CA GLY A 195 12.58 17.58 -11.64
C GLY A 195 13.06 18.53 -10.54
N PHE A 196 13.47 18.00 -9.39
CA PHE A 196 13.97 18.80 -8.27
C PHE A 196 15.39 19.33 -8.51
N THR A 197 16.28 18.53 -9.10
CA THR A 197 17.64 18.97 -9.45
C THR A 197 17.66 20.06 -10.52
N ALA A 198 16.73 20.02 -11.49
CA ALA A 198 16.63 21.05 -12.53
C ALA A 198 16.17 22.43 -12.00
N ARG A 199 15.43 22.45 -10.88
CA ARG A 199 14.98 23.69 -10.23
C ARG A 199 16.11 24.38 -9.45
N LYS A 200 17.01 23.61 -8.83
CA LYS A 200 18.12 24.12 -8.01
C LYS A 200 19.28 24.72 -8.82
N VAL A 201 19.40 24.36 -10.11
CA VAL A 201 20.41 24.91 -11.03
C VAL A 201 19.95 26.23 -11.69
N ARG A 202 18.71 26.66 -11.45
CA ARG A 202 18.12 27.89 -12.03
C ARG A 202 18.05 29.08 -11.06
N GLN A 203 18.47 28.93 -9.81
CA GLN A 203 18.75 30.05 -8.90
C GLN A 203 20.26 30.24 -8.80
#